data_AF-A0AAV4HCC1-F1
#
_entry.id   AF-A0AAV4HCC1-F1
#
_cell.length_a   1.000
_cell.length_b   1.000
_cell.length_c   1.000
_cell.angle_alpha   90.00
_cell.angle_beta   90.00
_cell.angle_gamma   90.00
#
_symmetry.space_group_name_H-M   'P 1'
#
loop_
_entity.id
_entity.type
_entity.pdbx_description
1 polymer ?
#
loop_
_entity_poly.entity_id
_entity_poly.type
_entity_poly.pdbx_seq_one_letter_code
_entity_poly.pdbx_strand_id
1 'polypeptide(L)'
;MWKAIACALEVKPCVSQSQKNFINLCKEDCLIILSECLDPSRLSAETTVPALCNTLPSRKTPGACVSLDSYIYESPYASRKKEVTHPCHPNPCANGEVCRVKRRKCKHPHSCVPYICQRACPLGQFSRVRVPRGTKVMLPDLTVEASNEKDCHVACHCSSRGKIDNCKHLSCSSRTSCDIGRGHIKGLTGNCPGEYEPVCGGNGKTYPNSCVAQCDGVNHIMAHVGCSEMDACSQKPCPPNHRCVPRPQICLNDMRGGNCPQYECAHHHDPACSSSEEEFSNMCMLYSHMRTLGYRGHCQNGCSKTGVVCGHDGETYSSECAAKAARVTIDYFGKCVAFGNLTDGSVARSVTCSSVRCPVLHPINCKGVTPPGGCCPVCASQLRILWEPQQMKNAARHFRSKIISANDVLAALSNHISVPQCDAFGYVSVSGELVVIVASVLQHPTGLQVSETIAFLQ
;
A
#
# COMPACT_ATOMS: atom_id res chain seq x y z
N MET A 1 10.05 15.23 -11.53
CA MET A 1 10.59 14.32 -10.50
C MET A 1 9.76 13.04 -10.35
N TRP A 2 8.52 13.06 -10.80
CA TRP A 2 7.56 11.95 -10.91
C TRP A 2 7.88 10.76 -11.82
N LYS A 3 8.50 11.05 -12.96
CA LYS A 3 9.09 10.02 -13.83
C LYS A 3 10.16 9.17 -13.12
N ALA A 4 10.62 9.53 -11.92
CA ALA A 4 11.69 8.81 -11.24
C ALA A 4 11.21 7.66 -10.34
N ILE A 5 9.96 7.61 -9.87
CA ILE A 5 9.49 6.53 -8.98
C ILE A 5 8.88 5.37 -9.80
N ALA A 6 7.99 5.66 -10.74
CA ALA A 6 7.48 4.66 -11.68
C ALA A 6 8.62 4.03 -12.53
N CYS A 7 9.63 4.83 -12.88
CA CYS A 7 10.82 4.37 -13.61
C CYS A 7 11.90 3.76 -12.69
N ALA A 8 11.90 4.07 -11.38
CA ALA A 8 12.73 3.39 -10.39
C ALA A 8 12.23 1.98 -10.05
N LEU A 9 10.91 1.80 -10.06
CA LEU A 9 10.26 0.54 -9.68
C LEU A 9 9.87 -0.33 -10.89
N GLU A 10 10.15 0.13 -12.12
CA GLU A 10 9.70 -0.51 -13.37
C GLU A 10 8.19 -0.82 -13.40
N VAL A 11 7.39 -0.12 -12.58
CA VAL A 11 5.94 -0.34 -12.50
C VAL A 11 5.31 0.29 -13.74
N LYS A 12 4.99 -0.55 -14.72
CA LYS A 12 4.12 -0.16 -15.82
C LYS A 12 2.68 -0.04 -15.27
N PRO A 13 2.02 1.12 -15.35
CA PRO A 13 0.61 1.21 -15.00
C PRO A 13 -0.18 0.28 -15.92
N CYS A 14 -0.82 -0.74 -15.35
CA CYS A 14 -1.75 -1.61 -16.06
C CYS A 14 -3.07 -0.86 -16.22
N VAL A 15 -3.39 -0.44 -17.46
CA VAL A 15 -4.70 0.11 -17.81
C VAL A 15 -5.48 -0.99 -18.55
N SER A 16 -6.75 -1.19 -18.21
CA SER A 16 -7.60 -2.16 -18.90
C SER A 16 -7.64 -1.84 -20.40
N GLN A 17 -7.46 -2.88 -21.22
CA GLN A 17 -7.28 -3.01 -22.67
C GLN A 17 -7.92 -2.00 -23.67
N SER A 18 -8.70 -0.98 -23.29
CA SER A 18 -9.20 0.05 -24.22
C SER A 18 -8.20 1.18 -24.48
N GLN A 19 -7.14 1.32 -23.67
CA GLN A 19 -6.05 2.28 -23.89
C GLN A 19 -4.71 1.55 -24.01
N LYS A 20 -4.49 0.92 -25.16
CA LYS A 20 -3.16 0.44 -25.53
C LYS A 20 -2.21 1.64 -25.57
N ASN A 21 -1.27 1.63 -24.63
CA ASN A 21 0.01 2.34 -24.60
C ASN A 21 -0.05 3.88 -24.57
N PHE A 22 0.71 4.42 -23.62
CA PHE A 22 1.03 5.82 -23.35
C PHE A 22 0.04 6.57 -22.44
N ILE A 23 0.58 7.11 -21.35
CA ILE A 23 -0.01 8.22 -20.62
C ILE A 23 -0.16 9.36 -21.63
N ASN A 24 -1.39 9.60 -22.08
CA ASN A 24 -1.69 10.60 -23.10
C ASN A 24 -1.77 11.99 -22.47
N LEU A 25 -1.12 12.96 -23.11
CA LEU A 25 -1.33 14.38 -22.86
C LEU A 25 -2.81 14.71 -23.18
N CYS A 26 -3.46 15.55 -22.37
CA CYS A 26 -4.83 15.96 -22.73
C CYS A 26 -4.82 16.72 -24.07
N LYS A 27 -5.85 16.47 -24.88
CA LYS A 27 -6.03 17.12 -26.19
C LYS A 27 -5.86 18.64 -26.10
N GLU A 28 -6.42 19.25 -25.06
CA GLU A 28 -6.33 20.70 -24.84
C GLU A 28 -4.89 21.17 -24.65
N ASP A 29 -4.09 20.44 -23.86
CA ASP A 29 -2.67 20.75 -23.65
C ASP A 29 -1.82 20.48 -24.91
N CYS A 30 -2.16 19.45 -25.70
CA CYS A 30 -1.52 19.18 -26.99
C CYS A 30 -1.73 20.33 -27.97
N LEU A 31 -2.97 20.86 -28.04
CA LEU A 31 -3.29 21.99 -28.91
C LEU A 31 -2.46 23.21 -28.54
N ILE A 32 -2.35 23.53 -27.25
CA ILE A 32 -1.53 24.66 -26.75
C ILE A 32 -0.08 24.47 -27.17
N ILE A 33 0.55 23.35 -26.80
CA ILE A 33 1.98 23.10 -27.07
C ILE A 33 2.27 23.14 -28.57
N LEU A 34 1.49 22.42 -29.38
CA LEU A 34 1.76 22.35 -30.81
C LEU A 34 1.38 23.64 -31.53
N SER A 35 0.45 24.45 -31.01
CA SER A 35 0.17 25.77 -31.58
C SER A 35 1.29 26.78 -31.30
N GLU A 36 1.98 26.66 -30.15
CA GLU A 36 3.01 27.61 -29.73
C GLU A 36 4.43 27.19 -30.16
N CYS A 37 4.72 25.89 -30.20
CA CYS A 37 6.08 25.38 -30.37
C CYS A 37 6.33 24.67 -31.71
N LEU A 38 5.29 24.35 -32.49
CA LEU A 38 5.47 23.61 -33.74
C LEU A 38 5.78 24.54 -34.90
N ASP A 39 6.91 24.31 -35.56
CA ASP A 39 7.26 24.98 -36.81
C ASP A 39 6.36 24.45 -37.94
N PRO A 40 5.55 25.31 -38.60
CA PRO A 40 4.64 24.90 -39.67
C PRO A 40 5.35 24.26 -40.87
N SER A 41 6.64 24.57 -41.08
CA SER A 41 7.43 24.03 -42.19
C SER A 41 7.77 22.53 -42.04
N ARG A 42 7.55 21.97 -40.84
CA ARG A 42 7.84 20.57 -40.50
C ARG A 42 6.63 19.64 -40.69
N LEU A 43 5.45 20.19 -41.01
CA LEU A 43 4.23 19.41 -41.25
C LEU A 43 4.08 19.09 -42.74
N SER A 44 3.64 17.87 -43.06
CA SER A 44 3.17 17.56 -44.40
C SER A 44 1.89 18.35 -44.71
N ALA A 45 1.68 18.69 -45.98
CA ALA A 45 0.60 19.59 -46.44
C ALA A 45 -0.83 19.15 -46.02
N GLU A 46 -1.02 17.91 -45.59
CA GLU A 46 -2.32 17.33 -45.22
C GLU A 46 -2.54 17.18 -43.71
N THR A 47 -1.53 17.48 -42.87
CA THR A 47 -1.62 17.22 -41.42
C THR A 47 -1.74 18.54 -40.66
N THR A 48 -2.83 18.74 -39.93
CA THR A 48 -3.05 19.94 -39.10
C THR A 48 -2.85 19.61 -37.61
N VAL A 49 -2.45 20.61 -36.82
CA VAL A 49 -2.31 20.47 -35.36
C VAL A 49 -3.60 19.93 -34.69
N PRO A 50 -4.81 20.40 -35.05
CA PRO A 50 -6.04 19.80 -34.54
C PRO A 50 -6.20 18.32 -34.91
N ALA A 51 -5.84 17.91 -36.13
CA ALA A 51 -5.93 16.51 -36.55
C ALA A 51 -5.00 15.59 -35.72
N LEU A 52 -3.78 16.07 -35.41
CA LEU A 52 -2.85 15.38 -34.52
C LEU A 52 -3.41 15.24 -33.10
N CYS A 53 -3.87 16.34 -32.50
CA CYS A 53 -4.35 16.33 -31.12
C CYS A 53 -5.75 15.70 -30.93
N ASN A 54 -6.55 15.57 -31.99
CA ASN A 54 -7.87 14.91 -31.93
C ASN A 54 -7.80 13.42 -31.60
N THR A 55 -6.63 12.80 -31.73
CA THR A 55 -6.37 11.41 -31.32
C THR A 55 -6.23 11.27 -29.80
N LEU A 56 -6.07 12.38 -29.07
CA LEU A 56 -5.86 12.38 -27.64
C LEU A 56 -7.18 12.55 -26.85
N PRO A 57 -7.27 12.02 -25.62
CA PRO A 57 -8.45 12.18 -24.77
C PRO A 57 -8.61 13.63 -24.28
N SER A 58 -9.86 14.05 -24.07
CA SER A 58 -10.17 15.37 -23.51
C SER A 58 -10.08 15.33 -21.99
N ARG A 59 -9.67 16.47 -21.40
CA ARG A 59 -9.68 16.70 -19.95
C ARG A 59 -11.06 16.52 -19.29
N LYS A 60 -12.13 16.56 -20.08
CA LYS A 60 -13.52 16.31 -19.62
C LYS A 60 -13.77 14.84 -19.25
N THR A 61 -12.89 13.92 -19.65
CA THR A 61 -13.00 12.50 -19.34
C THR A 61 -12.07 12.15 -18.17
N PRO A 62 -12.60 11.94 -16.95
CA PRO A 62 -11.76 11.72 -15.77
C PRO A 62 -10.83 10.51 -15.94
N GLY A 63 -9.54 10.70 -15.65
CA GLY A 63 -8.53 9.63 -15.71
C GLY A 63 -8.06 9.22 -17.11
N ALA A 64 -8.60 9.82 -18.17
CA ALA A 64 -8.25 9.45 -19.55
C ALA A 64 -6.95 10.11 -20.07
N CYS A 65 -6.54 11.24 -19.50
CA CYS A 65 -5.34 11.99 -19.90
C CYS A 65 -4.71 12.75 -18.73
N VAL A 66 -3.45 13.17 -18.90
CA VAL A 66 -2.73 14.04 -17.94
C VAL A 66 -2.67 15.46 -18.48
N SER A 67 -3.09 16.41 -17.66
CA SER A 67 -3.05 17.83 -18.02
C SER A 67 -1.81 18.54 -17.49
N LEU A 68 -1.31 19.53 -18.24
CA LEU A 68 -0.07 20.24 -17.92
C LEU A 68 -0.25 21.46 -17.03
N ASP A 69 -1.46 22.02 -16.91
CA ASP A 69 -1.68 23.23 -16.10
C ASP A 69 -1.13 23.12 -14.67
N SER A 70 -1.28 21.96 -14.03
CA SER A 70 -0.79 21.73 -12.66
C SER A 70 0.74 21.75 -12.53
N TYR A 71 1.46 21.76 -13.65
CA TYR A 71 2.93 21.76 -13.72
C TYR A 71 3.50 23.08 -14.25
N ILE A 72 2.68 23.92 -14.88
CA ILE A 72 3.11 25.18 -15.51
C ILE A 72 2.98 26.35 -14.53
N TYR A 73 1.95 26.36 -13.69
CA TYR A 73 1.75 27.42 -12.70
C TYR A 73 2.47 27.13 -11.39
N GLU A 74 3.03 28.17 -10.76
CA GLU A 74 3.63 28.05 -9.43
C GLU A 74 2.59 27.51 -8.44
N SER A 75 3.02 26.56 -7.62
CA SER A 75 2.17 26.00 -6.58
C SER A 75 1.65 27.13 -5.68
N PRO A 76 0.34 27.15 -5.33
CA PRO A 76 -0.22 28.13 -4.40
C PRO A 76 0.44 28.04 -3.00
N TYR A 77 1.25 27.02 -2.77
CA TYR A 77 1.98 26.77 -1.53
C TYR A 77 3.47 27.19 -1.59
N ALA A 78 3.92 27.90 -2.63
CA ALA A 78 5.31 28.33 -2.78
C ALA A 78 5.88 29.10 -1.56
N SER A 79 5.01 29.83 -0.85
CA SER A 79 5.33 30.58 0.38
C SER A 79 5.21 29.78 1.69
N ARG A 80 4.72 28.53 1.64
CA ARG A 80 4.42 27.69 2.83
C ARG A 80 5.37 26.49 3.02
N LYS A 81 6.57 26.56 2.44
CA LYS A 81 7.61 25.49 2.51
C LYS A 81 7.98 25.01 3.93
N LYS A 82 7.62 25.74 4.99
CA LYS A 82 7.90 25.36 6.39
C LYS A 82 6.90 24.35 6.98
N GLU A 83 5.75 24.09 6.33
CA GLU A 83 4.73 23.17 6.87
C GLU A 83 5.04 21.68 6.61
N VAL A 84 5.96 21.40 5.69
CA VAL A 84 6.40 20.06 5.31
C VAL A 84 7.92 20.00 5.41
N THR A 85 8.44 18.89 5.93
CA THR A 85 9.86 18.65 6.07
C THR A 85 10.26 17.48 5.19
N HIS A 86 11.37 17.58 4.47
CA HIS A 86 11.95 16.47 3.71
C HIS A 86 13.35 16.14 4.25
N PRO A 87 13.48 15.41 5.38
CA PRO A 87 14.77 15.13 6.01
C PRO A 87 15.79 14.44 5.11
N CYS A 88 15.33 13.75 4.07
CA CYS A 88 16.15 13.00 3.12
C CYS A 88 16.28 13.68 1.75
N HIS A 89 15.86 14.94 1.62
CA HIS A 89 15.96 15.68 0.36
C HIS A 89 16.53 17.09 0.57
N PRO A 90 17.75 17.38 0.08
CA PRO A 90 18.71 16.45 -0.53
C PRO A 90 19.19 15.38 0.47
N ASN A 91 19.70 14.24 -0.03
CA ASN A 91 20.15 13.13 0.82
C ASN A 91 21.30 13.59 1.76
N PRO A 92 21.12 13.58 3.09
CA PRO A 92 22.16 14.02 4.03
C PRO A 92 23.22 12.95 4.32
N CYS A 93 23.03 11.72 3.85
CA CYS A 93 23.90 10.58 4.17
C CYS A 93 25.11 10.48 3.24
N ALA A 94 26.12 9.71 3.66
CA ALA A 94 27.34 9.54 2.88
C ALA A 94 27.11 8.75 1.58
N ASN A 95 28.08 8.83 0.65
CA ASN A 95 28.06 8.04 -0.58
C ASN A 95 28.00 6.53 -0.27
N GLY A 96 27.00 5.85 -0.84
CA GLY A 96 26.74 4.43 -0.56
C GLY A 96 25.75 4.17 0.57
N GLU A 97 25.17 5.22 1.16
CA GLU A 97 24.10 5.13 2.14
C GLU A 97 22.76 5.60 1.56
N VAL A 98 21.68 5.09 2.13
CA VAL A 98 20.31 5.56 1.89
C VAL A 98 19.81 6.26 3.16
N CYS A 99 19.25 7.45 2.97
CA CYS A 99 18.55 8.15 4.02
C CYS A 99 17.15 7.59 4.18
N ARG A 100 16.78 7.29 5.43
CA ARG A 100 15.42 6.92 5.82
C ARG A 100 14.91 7.91 6.84
N VAL A 101 13.65 8.33 6.67
CA VAL A 101 13.01 9.23 7.63
C VAL A 101 12.83 8.54 8.97
N LYS A 102 13.24 9.21 10.04
CA LYS A 102 13.03 8.73 11.39
C LYS A 102 11.62 9.08 11.83
N ARG A 103 10.68 8.16 11.58
CA ARG A 103 9.25 8.32 11.90
C ARG A 103 8.93 8.24 13.42
N ARG A 104 9.92 7.89 14.25
CA ARG A 104 9.76 7.77 15.71
C ARG A 104 10.29 9.00 16.43
N LYS A 105 9.62 9.41 17.50
CA LYS A 105 10.11 10.43 18.43
C LYS A 105 11.43 9.97 19.07
N CYS A 106 12.38 10.88 19.19
CA CYS A 106 13.56 10.62 20.00
C CYS A 106 13.23 10.72 21.48
N LYS A 107 13.82 9.83 22.28
CA LYS A 107 13.79 9.92 23.75
C LYS A 107 14.39 11.24 24.26
N HIS A 108 15.34 11.82 23.52
CA HIS A 108 16.00 13.08 23.83
C HIS A 108 15.78 14.05 22.66
N PRO A 109 14.84 15.02 22.77
CA PRO A 109 14.46 15.92 21.69
C PRO A 109 15.61 16.81 21.20
N HIS A 110 16.49 17.23 22.10
CA HIS A 110 17.55 18.22 21.84
C HIS A 110 18.73 17.69 20.98
N SER A 111 18.84 16.38 20.76
CA SER A 111 19.91 15.75 19.97
C SER A 111 19.37 14.86 18.85
N CYS A 112 18.10 15.05 18.47
CA CYS A 112 17.40 14.17 17.57
C CYS A 112 17.60 14.56 16.10
N VAL A 113 18.35 13.75 15.36
CA VAL A 113 18.34 13.83 13.89
C VAL A 113 17.05 13.21 13.33
N PRO A 114 16.33 13.87 12.40
CA PRO A 114 15.05 13.41 11.86
C PRO A 114 15.18 12.32 10.78
N TYR A 115 16.39 11.79 10.59
CA TYR A 115 16.70 10.74 9.62
C TYR A 115 17.67 9.71 10.18
N ILE A 116 17.77 8.57 9.50
CA ILE A 116 18.71 7.48 9.78
C ILE A 116 19.45 7.18 8.48
N CYS A 117 20.78 7.19 8.54
CA CYS A 117 21.63 6.74 7.44
C CYS A 117 21.91 5.25 7.57
N GLN A 118 21.65 4.51 6.50
CA GLN A 118 21.90 3.08 6.45
C GLN A 118 22.68 2.76 5.17
N ARG A 119 23.73 1.94 5.29
CA ARG A 119 24.44 1.42 4.11
C ARG A 119 23.45 0.79 3.13
N ALA A 120 23.69 0.99 1.84
CA ALA A 120 22.79 0.57 0.79
C ALA A 120 23.56 0.03 -0.42
N CYS A 121 22.88 -0.80 -1.22
CA CYS A 121 23.40 -1.34 -2.46
C CYS A 121 22.70 -0.69 -3.65
N PRO A 122 23.42 -0.27 -4.70
CA PRO A 122 22.80 0.14 -5.95
C PRO A 122 22.16 -1.07 -6.62
N LEU A 123 20.92 -0.93 -7.13
CA LEU A 123 20.24 -2.02 -7.86
C LEU A 123 20.81 -2.25 -9.26
N GLY A 124 21.57 -1.31 -9.79
CA GLY A 124 22.24 -1.43 -11.07
C GLY A 124 23.19 -0.27 -11.29
N GLN A 125 24.06 -0.38 -12.29
CA GLN A 125 25.07 0.63 -12.59
C GLN A 125 24.44 1.99 -13.00
N PHE A 126 23.28 1.95 -13.64
CA PHE A 126 22.56 3.13 -14.12
C PHE A 126 21.30 3.47 -13.29
N SER A 127 20.91 2.59 -12.37
CA SER A 127 19.74 2.82 -11.53
C SER A 127 20.10 3.77 -10.38
N ARG A 128 19.29 4.81 -10.19
CA ARG A 128 19.38 5.69 -9.01
C ARG A 128 18.83 5.03 -7.75
N VAL A 129 18.21 3.85 -7.89
CA VAL A 129 17.58 3.13 -6.79
C VAL A 129 18.61 2.40 -5.97
N ARG A 130 18.56 2.64 -4.67
CA ARG A 130 19.39 1.99 -3.67
C ARG A 130 18.50 1.26 -2.68
N VAL A 131 18.89 0.04 -2.35
CA VAL A 131 18.19 -0.76 -1.34
C VAL A 131 19.03 -0.83 -0.07
N PRO A 132 18.43 -0.69 1.12
CA PRO A 132 19.16 -0.81 2.38
C PRO A 132 19.91 -2.14 2.53
N ARG A 133 20.97 -2.14 3.34
CA ARG A 133 21.70 -3.36 3.72
C ARG A 133 20.76 -4.40 4.32
N GLY A 134 20.87 -5.64 3.85
CA GLY A 134 20.01 -6.75 4.26
C GLY A 134 18.72 -6.88 3.46
N THR A 135 18.39 -5.91 2.60
CA THR A 135 17.23 -6.00 1.72
C THR A 135 17.41 -7.11 0.70
N LYS A 136 16.33 -7.87 0.52
CA LYS A 136 16.17 -8.96 -0.42
C LYS A 136 15.48 -8.40 -1.67
N VAL A 137 16.03 -8.65 -2.85
CA VAL A 137 15.56 -8.04 -4.09
C VAL A 137 15.33 -9.11 -5.15
N MET A 138 14.31 -8.90 -5.97
CA MET A 138 14.04 -9.69 -7.16
C MET A 138 14.40 -8.81 -8.37
N LEU A 139 15.24 -9.32 -9.24
CA LEU A 139 15.71 -8.63 -10.44
C LEU A 139 15.40 -9.49 -11.67
N PRO A 140 15.18 -8.90 -12.85
CA PRO A 140 15.12 -9.65 -14.10
C PRO A 140 16.41 -10.46 -14.31
N ASP A 141 16.26 -11.69 -14.78
CA ASP A 141 17.39 -12.54 -15.14
C ASP A 141 17.85 -12.23 -16.56
N LEU A 142 18.97 -11.52 -16.68
CA LEU A 142 19.54 -11.11 -17.97
C LEU A 142 20.33 -12.22 -18.67
N THR A 143 20.54 -13.38 -18.03
CA THR A 143 21.31 -14.50 -18.59
C THR A 143 20.46 -15.46 -19.42
N VAL A 144 19.13 -15.39 -19.25
CA VAL A 144 18.18 -16.12 -20.07
C VAL A 144 17.76 -15.17 -21.18
N GLU A 145 17.94 -15.56 -22.45
CA GLU A 145 17.39 -14.79 -23.56
C GLU A 145 15.91 -14.57 -23.31
N ALA A 146 15.47 -13.31 -23.35
CA ALA A 146 14.08 -12.92 -23.21
C ALA A 146 13.29 -13.50 -24.39
N SER A 147 12.95 -14.78 -24.33
CA SER A 147 11.87 -15.36 -25.09
C SER A 147 10.63 -14.54 -24.74
N ASN A 148 9.87 -14.12 -25.75
CA ASN A 148 8.64 -13.34 -25.56
C ASN A 148 7.60 -14.03 -24.64
N GLU A 149 7.84 -15.27 -24.24
CA GLU A 149 6.92 -16.17 -23.57
C GLU A 149 7.29 -16.53 -22.12
N LYS A 150 8.44 -16.08 -21.57
CA LYS A 150 8.85 -16.39 -20.18
C LYS A 150 9.49 -15.20 -19.47
N ASP A 151 8.99 -14.87 -18.28
CA ASP A 151 9.65 -13.92 -17.36
C ASP A 151 10.48 -14.71 -16.34
N CYS A 152 11.79 -14.49 -16.38
CA CYS A 152 12.78 -15.10 -15.50
C CYS A 152 13.35 -14.05 -14.55
N HIS A 153 13.48 -14.41 -13.28
CA HIS A 153 13.99 -13.51 -12.25
C HIS A 153 15.12 -14.15 -11.46
N VAL A 154 16.04 -13.34 -10.97
CA VAL A 154 17.03 -13.71 -9.96
C VAL A 154 16.68 -13.05 -8.64
N ALA A 155 16.79 -13.81 -7.56
CA ALA A 155 16.68 -13.28 -6.21
C ALA A 155 18.08 -13.06 -5.64
N CYS A 156 18.36 -11.84 -5.19
CA CYS A 156 19.65 -11.43 -4.65
C CYS A 156 19.47 -10.75 -3.29
N HIS A 157 20.57 -10.47 -2.59
CA HIS A 157 20.54 -9.66 -1.38
C HIS A 157 21.54 -8.51 -1.39
N CYS A 158 21.22 -7.44 -0.66
CA CYS A 158 22.15 -6.35 -0.43
C CYS A 158 23.10 -6.69 0.72
N SER A 159 24.37 -6.98 0.39
CA SER A 159 25.34 -7.47 1.35
C SER A 159 25.97 -6.39 2.21
N SER A 160 26.73 -6.82 3.22
CA SER A 160 27.49 -5.91 4.08
C SER A 160 28.55 -5.10 3.35
N ARG A 161 28.95 -5.54 2.14
CA ARG A 161 29.91 -4.90 1.26
C ARG A 161 29.30 -3.80 0.38
N GLY A 162 28.00 -3.54 0.49
CA GLY A 162 27.32 -2.51 -0.31
C GLY A 162 27.11 -2.92 -1.77
N LYS A 163 27.13 -4.22 -2.07
CA LYS A 163 26.85 -4.78 -3.40
C LYS A 163 25.66 -5.74 -3.34
N ILE A 164 24.92 -5.80 -4.44
CA ILE A 164 23.97 -6.88 -4.67
C ILE A 164 24.79 -8.14 -4.97
N ASP A 165 24.69 -9.14 -4.11
CA ASP A 165 25.39 -10.42 -4.27
C ASP A 165 24.52 -11.60 -3.80
N ASN A 166 25.10 -12.81 -3.84
CA ASN A 166 24.43 -14.08 -3.52
C ASN A 166 23.12 -14.30 -4.28
N CYS A 167 23.13 -13.93 -5.55
CA CYS A 167 22.00 -14.12 -6.47
C CYS A 167 21.76 -15.61 -6.74
N LYS A 168 20.49 -16.03 -6.79
CA LYS A 168 20.10 -17.32 -7.37
C LYS A 168 18.91 -17.15 -8.29
N HIS A 169 18.91 -17.94 -9.35
CA HIS A 169 17.83 -18.02 -10.33
C HIS A 169 16.54 -18.52 -9.66
N LEU A 170 15.44 -17.83 -9.93
CA LEU A 170 14.10 -18.25 -9.59
C LEU A 170 13.49 -19.03 -10.77
N SER A 171 12.42 -19.77 -10.51
CA SER A 171 11.69 -20.46 -11.56
C SER A 171 11.08 -19.44 -12.53
N CYS A 172 11.41 -19.56 -13.82
CA CYS A 172 10.80 -18.77 -14.87
C CYS A 172 9.30 -19.08 -14.96
N SER A 173 8.48 -18.03 -15.02
CA SER A 173 7.03 -18.16 -15.21
C SER A 173 6.73 -17.89 -16.68
N SER A 174 5.87 -18.69 -17.31
CA SER A 174 5.45 -18.35 -18.67
C SER A 174 4.63 -17.06 -18.62
N ARG A 175 4.90 -16.13 -19.53
CA ARG A 175 3.96 -15.08 -19.88
C ARG A 175 2.77 -15.73 -20.59
N THR A 176 1.90 -16.40 -19.82
CA THR A 176 0.49 -16.40 -20.22
C THR A 176 0.12 -14.93 -20.39
N SER A 177 -0.59 -14.57 -21.46
CA SER A 177 -1.20 -13.25 -21.59
C SER A 177 -1.63 -12.82 -20.19
N CYS A 178 -1.12 -11.68 -19.73
CA CYS A 178 -1.82 -10.98 -18.68
C CYS A 178 -3.19 -10.62 -19.26
N ASP A 179 -4.09 -11.60 -19.33
CA ASP A 179 -5.53 -11.39 -19.31
C ASP A 179 -5.93 -10.95 -17.90
N ILE A 180 -5.12 -10.04 -17.33
CA ILE A 180 -5.51 -9.04 -16.35
C ILE A 180 -6.52 -8.16 -17.10
N GLY A 181 -7.75 -8.66 -17.20
CA GLY A 181 -8.81 -8.01 -17.95
C GLY A 181 -9.84 -8.93 -18.61
N ARG A 182 -9.65 -10.26 -18.65
CA ARG A 182 -10.68 -11.19 -19.19
C ARG A 182 -10.83 -12.53 -18.48
N GLY A 183 -10.13 -12.74 -17.38
CA GLY A 183 -10.81 -13.33 -16.24
C GLY A 183 -11.89 -12.33 -15.82
N HIS A 184 -13.07 -12.38 -16.45
CA HIS A 184 -14.27 -12.13 -15.70
C HIS A 184 -14.02 -12.81 -14.35
N ILE A 185 -13.97 -12.03 -13.27
CA ILE A 185 -14.56 -12.51 -12.03
C ILE A 185 -16.03 -12.74 -12.41
N LYS A 186 -16.32 -13.86 -13.09
CA LYS A 186 -17.63 -14.49 -13.18
C LYS A 186 -17.90 -14.91 -11.74
N GLY A 187 -18.22 -13.94 -10.89
CA GLY A 187 -18.19 -14.12 -9.44
C GLY A 187 -18.49 -12.87 -8.62
N LEU A 188 -18.16 -11.66 -9.08
CA LEU A 188 -18.72 -10.42 -8.50
C LEU A 188 -20.01 -9.97 -9.24
N THR A 189 -20.58 -10.88 -10.03
CA THR A 189 -22.03 -10.95 -10.31
C THR A 189 -22.73 -11.93 -9.35
N GLY A 190 -22.10 -12.29 -8.23
CA GLY A 190 -22.82 -12.87 -7.10
C GLY A 190 -23.65 -11.77 -6.47
N ASN A 191 -24.98 -11.86 -6.54
CA ASN A 191 -25.88 -11.06 -5.72
C ASN A 191 -25.66 -11.44 -4.25
N CYS A 192 -24.51 -11.05 -3.68
CA CYS A 192 -24.24 -11.29 -2.28
C CYS A 192 -25.11 -10.36 -1.43
N PRO A 193 -25.58 -10.85 -0.28
CA PRO A 193 -26.26 -10.01 0.71
C PRO A 193 -25.41 -8.78 1.08
N GLY A 194 -26.09 -7.68 1.37
CA GLY A 194 -25.46 -6.42 1.81
C GLY A 194 -25.21 -6.37 3.31
N GLU A 195 -25.68 -7.38 4.05
CA GLU A 195 -25.49 -7.56 5.46
C GLU A 195 -24.01 -7.83 5.78
N TYR A 196 -23.51 -7.13 6.79
CA TYR A 196 -22.16 -7.34 7.31
C TYR A 196 -22.19 -8.42 8.39
N GLU A 197 -21.76 -9.62 8.02
CA GLU A 197 -21.63 -10.81 8.87
C GLU A 197 -20.22 -11.38 8.69
N PRO A 198 -19.20 -10.79 9.35
CA PRO A 198 -17.82 -10.99 8.97
C PRO A 198 -17.38 -12.44 9.11
N VAL A 199 -16.51 -12.87 8.20
CA VAL A 199 -15.88 -14.19 8.24
C VAL A 199 -14.37 -14.07 8.07
N CYS A 200 -13.62 -14.85 8.81
CA CYS A 200 -12.16 -14.92 8.65
C CYS A 200 -11.81 -16.01 7.64
N GLY A 201 -11.19 -15.61 6.52
CA GLY A 201 -10.72 -16.53 5.50
C GLY A 201 -9.42 -17.23 5.89
N GLY A 202 -9.17 -18.42 5.32
CA GLY A 202 -7.94 -19.17 5.50
C GLY A 202 -6.67 -18.41 5.07
N ASN A 203 -6.80 -17.38 4.24
CA ASN A 203 -5.72 -16.46 3.87
C ASN A 203 -5.41 -15.39 4.94
N GLY A 204 -6.16 -15.35 6.05
CA GLY A 204 -6.01 -14.37 7.13
C GLY A 204 -6.68 -13.03 6.86
N LYS A 205 -7.54 -12.95 5.84
CA LYS A 205 -8.30 -11.76 5.46
C LYS A 205 -9.74 -11.90 5.97
N THR A 206 -10.27 -10.80 6.50
CA THR A 206 -11.70 -10.71 6.82
C THR A 206 -12.50 -10.35 5.60
N TYR A 207 -13.60 -11.05 5.42
CA TYR A 207 -14.59 -10.79 4.39
C TYR A 207 -15.87 -10.29 5.05
N PRO A 208 -16.61 -9.37 4.41
CA PRO A 208 -17.82 -8.80 4.98
C PRO A 208 -18.92 -9.84 5.20
N ASN A 209 -18.95 -10.91 4.39
CA ASN A 209 -19.79 -12.08 4.60
C ASN A 209 -19.24 -13.33 3.87
N SER A 210 -19.84 -14.48 4.17
CA SER A 210 -19.46 -15.78 3.61
C SER A 210 -19.63 -15.85 2.09
N CYS A 211 -20.67 -15.23 1.52
CA CYS A 211 -20.88 -15.15 0.08
C CYS A 211 -19.70 -14.46 -0.62
N VAL A 212 -19.29 -13.30 -0.10
CA VAL A 212 -18.17 -12.55 -0.65
C VAL A 212 -16.85 -13.32 -0.54
N ALA A 213 -16.63 -14.04 0.57
CA ALA A 213 -15.46 -14.91 0.72
C ALA A 213 -15.41 -16.04 -0.33
N GLN A 214 -16.55 -16.70 -0.57
CA GLN A 214 -16.66 -17.76 -1.57
C GLN A 214 -16.48 -17.23 -2.99
N CYS A 215 -16.99 -16.04 -3.29
CA CYS A 215 -16.77 -15.35 -4.57
C CYS A 215 -15.30 -15.03 -4.84
N ASP A 216 -14.49 -14.80 -3.79
CA ASP A 216 -13.04 -14.63 -3.88
C ASP A 216 -12.28 -15.99 -3.85
N GLY A 217 -13.00 -17.11 -3.97
CA GLY A 217 -12.41 -18.46 -4.01
C GLY A 217 -11.91 -18.99 -2.66
N VAL A 218 -12.31 -18.37 -1.54
CA VAL A 218 -11.90 -18.80 -0.20
C VAL A 218 -12.86 -19.88 0.32
N ASN A 219 -12.38 -21.11 0.34
CA ASN A 219 -13.16 -22.28 0.78
C ASN A 219 -13.09 -22.55 2.29
N HIS A 220 -12.00 -22.16 2.95
CA HIS A 220 -11.83 -22.31 4.38
C HIS A 220 -12.19 -20.99 5.06
N ILE A 221 -13.36 -20.93 5.68
CA ILE A 221 -13.85 -19.75 6.40
C ILE A 221 -14.20 -20.10 7.83
N MET A 222 -13.95 -19.18 8.75
CA MET A 222 -14.53 -19.19 10.09
C MET A 222 -15.70 -18.20 10.12
N ALA A 223 -16.91 -18.72 10.32
CA ALA A 223 -18.13 -17.93 10.26
C ALA A 223 -18.31 -17.03 11.49
N HIS A 224 -19.01 -15.90 11.30
CA HIS A 224 -19.44 -14.98 12.35
C HIS A 224 -18.31 -14.33 13.18
N VAL A 225 -17.11 -14.22 12.63
CA VAL A 225 -15.97 -13.60 13.30
C VAL A 225 -14.96 -13.04 12.30
N GLY A 226 -14.47 -11.82 12.53
CA GLY A 226 -13.32 -11.26 11.81
C GLY A 226 -11.99 -11.83 12.31
N CYS A 227 -10.93 -11.78 11.49
CA CYS A 227 -9.65 -12.39 11.85
C CYS A 227 -9.00 -11.77 13.09
N SER A 228 -9.24 -10.50 13.40
CA SER A 228 -8.73 -9.82 14.60
C SER A 228 -9.53 -10.10 15.87
N GLU A 229 -10.81 -10.51 15.73
CA GLU A 229 -11.67 -10.86 16.86
C GLU A 229 -11.52 -12.33 17.28
N MET A 230 -10.98 -13.15 16.39
CA MET A 230 -10.74 -14.57 16.64
C MET A 230 -9.67 -14.80 17.72
N ASP A 231 -9.97 -15.63 18.73
CA ASP A 231 -8.96 -16.10 19.67
C ASP A 231 -8.15 -17.27 19.09
N ALA A 232 -7.13 -16.90 18.30
CA ALA A 232 -6.17 -17.84 17.73
C ALA A 232 -5.39 -18.65 18.79
N CYS A 233 -5.40 -18.24 20.06
CA CYS A 233 -4.63 -18.85 21.15
C CYS A 233 -5.46 -19.74 22.08
N SER A 234 -6.79 -19.79 21.93
CA SER A 234 -7.70 -20.61 22.74
C SER A 234 -7.26 -22.07 22.86
N GLN A 235 -6.80 -22.67 21.75
CA GLN A 235 -6.42 -24.10 21.71
C GLN A 235 -4.98 -24.38 22.17
N LYS A 236 -4.28 -23.41 22.77
CA LYS A 236 -2.86 -23.51 23.17
C LYS A 236 -2.00 -24.14 22.05
N PRO A 237 -1.95 -23.53 20.86
CA PRO A 237 -1.31 -24.15 19.69
C PRO A 237 0.23 -24.15 19.75
N CYS A 238 0.82 -23.57 20.81
CA CYS A 238 2.25 -23.44 20.95
C CYS A 238 2.88 -24.60 21.74
N PRO A 239 4.15 -24.95 21.47
CA PRO A 239 4.88 -25.93 22.26
C PRO A 239 4.96 -25.56 23.75
N PRO A 240 5.28 -26.51 24.64
CA PRO A 240 5.56 -26.22 26.04
C PRO A 240 6.58 -25.07 26.20
N ASN A 241 6.40 -24.26 27.24
CA ASN A 241 7.22 -23.07 27.56
C ASN A 241 7.17 -21.93 26.53
N HIS A 242 6.28 -22.00 25.54
CA HIS A 242 6.04 -20.90 24.61
C HIS A 242 4.70 -20.24 24.89
N ARG A 243 4.70 -18.90 24.92
CA ARG A 243 3.46 -18.14 24.99
C ARG A 243 2.89 -17.95 23.59
N CYS A 244 1.63 -18.33 23.40
CA CYS A 244 0.88 -17.95 22.21
C CYS A 244 0.51 -16.46 22.28
N VAL A 245 0.78 -15.73 21.21
CA VAL A 245 0.39 -14.32 21.08
C VAL A 245 -0.38 -14.13 19.77
N PRO A 246 -1.61 -13.61 19.80
CA PRO A 246 -2.37 -13.32 18.57
C PRO A 246 -1.58 -12.39 17.64
N ARG A 247 -1.59 -12.70 16.35
CA ARG A 247 -0.91 -11.95 15.30
C ARG A 247 -1.78 -12.00 14.02
N PRO A 248 -2.90 -11.24 13.99
CA PRO A 248 -3.71 -11.12 12.79
C PRO A 248 -2.86 -10.61 11.62
N GLN A 249 -2.90 -11.31 10.49
CA GLN A 249 -2.12 -10.95 9.31
C GLN A 249 -2.68 -11.62 8.05
N ILE A 250 -2.51 -10.94 6.91
CA ILE A 250 -2.89 -11.44 5.60
C ILE A 250 -1.63 -11.96 4.89
N CYS A 251 -1.65 -13.23 4.46
CA CYS A 251 -0.57 -13.84 3.71
C CYS A 251 -0.74 -13.59 2.21
N LEU A 252 0.32 -13.12 1.53
CA LEU A 252 0.33 -12.86 0.08
C LEU A 252 0.83 -14.06 -0.75
N ASN A 253 1.40 -15.07 -0.10
CA ASN A 253 1.86 -16.31 -0.73
C ASN A 253 1.11 -17.53 -0.19
N ASP A 254 0.92 -18.55 -1.01
CA ASP A 254 0.36 -19.82 -0.56
C ASP A 254 1.24 -20.45 0.53
N MET A 255 0.58 -20.92 1.59
CA MET A 255 1.21 -21.60 2.71
C MET A 255 1.05 -23.13 2.59
N ARG A 256 2.09 -23.90 2.93
CA ARG A 256 1.94 -25.36 3.12
C ARG A 256 1.04 -25.59 4.33
N GLY A 257 -0.12 -26.22 4.13
CA GLY A 257 -1.13 -26.44 5.19
C GLY A 257 -2.40 -25.58 5.06
N GLY A 258 -2.50 -24.74 4.03
CA GLY A 258 -3.75 -24.08 3.63
C GLY A 258 -4.16 -22.84 4.41
N ASN A 259 -3.65 -22.64 5.63
CA ASN A 259 -4.06 -21.52 6.49
C ASN A 259 -2.90 -20.56 6.82
N CYS A 260 -3.17 -19.26 6.71
CA CYS A 260 -2.30 -18.17 7.14
C CYS A 260 -2.30 -18.08 8.67
N PRO A 261 -1.13 -18.18 9.34
CA PRO A 261 -1.09 -18.22 10.79
C PRO A 261 -1.51 -16.88 11.41
N GLN A 262 -2.53 -16.92 12.26
CA GLN A 262 -3.06 -15.76 12.99
C GLN A 262 -2.49 -15.63 14.41
N TYR A 263 -1.44 -16.39 14.74
CA TYR A 263 -0.72 -16.32 16.02
C TYR A 263 0.77 -16.59 15.81
N GLU A 264 1.55 -16.27 16.83
CA GLU A 264 2.94 -16.67 16.94
C GLU A 264 3.25 -17.24 18.32
N CYS A 265 4.24 -18.12 18.38
CA CYS A 265 4.77 -18.65 19.63
C CYS A 265 6.01 -17.82 20.01
N ALA A 266 5.92 -17.05 21.08
CA ALA A 266 6.83 -15.94 21.35
C ALA A 266 8.28 -16.36 21.60
N HIS A 267 9.19 -15.78 20.81
CA HIS A 267 10.62 -15.57 21.10
C HIS A 267 11.11 -14.17 20.64
N HIS A 268 10.21 -13.23 20.31
CA HIS A 268 10.56 -11.97 19.63
C HIS A 268 10.48 -10.70 20.50
N HIS A 269 11.31 -9.72 20.13
CA HIS A 269 11.46 -8.41 20.77
C HIS A 269 10.58 -7.32 20.13
N ASP A 270 9.40 -7.68 19.61
CA ASP A 270 8.53 -6.71 18.96
C ASP A 270 7.82 -5.85 20.02
N PRO A 271 7.95 -4.52 19.94
CA PRO A 271 7.38 -3.59 20.91
C PRO A 271 5.86 -3.70 20.94
N ALA A 272 5.29 -3.32 22.08
CA ALA A 272 3.85 -3.38 22.30
C ALA A 272 3.37 -2.13 23.05
N CYS A 273 2.19 -1.65 22.71
CA CYS A 273 1.52 -0.59 23.44
C CYS A 273 0.37 -1.21 24.26
N SER A 274 0.34 -0.95 25.56
CA SER A 274 -0.79 -1.36 26.40
C SER A 274 -2.05 -0.55 26.09
N SER A 275 -3.20 -1.02 26.54
CA SER A 275 -4.45 -0.25 26.49
C SER A 275 -4.41 1.01 27.39
N SER A 276 -3.44 1.08 28.31
CA SER A 276 -3.15 2.25 29.15
C SER A 276 -2.02 3.13 28.59
N GLU A 277 -1.62 2.91 27.34
CA GLU A 277 -0.59 3.68 26.62
C GLU A 277 0.83 3.57 27.18
N GLU A 278 1.09 2.52 27.96
CA GLU A 278 2.44 2.19 28.38
C GLU A 278 3.12 1.43 27.23
N GLU A 279 4.23 1.97 26.74
CA GLU A 279 5.06 1.31 25.73
C GLU A 279 6.01 0.30 26.37
N PHE A 280 6.00 -0.92 25.86
CA PHE A 280 6.89 -2.01 26.27
C PHE A 280 7.84 -2.39 25.15
N SER A 281 9.07 -2.74 25.52
CA SER A 281 10.10 -3.20 24.58
C SER A 281 9.72 -4.50 23.87
N ASN A 282 8.89 -5.32 24.50
CA ASN A 282 8.31 -6.51 23.90
C ASN A 282 7.00 -6.93 24.59
N MET A 283 6.25 -7.79 23.90
CA MET A 283 5.01 -8.40 24.41
C MET A 283 5.19 -9.13 25.76
N CYS A 284 6.29 -9.85 25.96
CA CYS A 284 6.52 -10.59 27.21
C CYS A 284 6.62 -9.64 28.41
N MET A 285 7.32 -8.51 28.25
CA MET A 285 7.41 -7.48 29.29
C MET A 285 6.04 -6.90 29.64
N LEU A 286 5.23 -6.58 28.62
CA LEU A 286 3.86 -6.09 28.81
C LEU A 286 3.05 -7.04 29.69
N TYR A 287 3.07 -8.33 29.36
CA TYR A 287 2.30 -9.30 30.12
C TYR A 287 2.89 -9.62 31.50
N SER A 288 4.21 -9.57 31.66
CA SER A 288 4.86 -9.75 32.97
C SER A 288 4.46 -8.64 33.96
N HIS A 289 4.15 -7.45 33.45
CA HIS A 289 3.61 -6.32 34.21
C HIS A 289 2.07 -6.37 34.37
N MET A 290 1.44 -7.50 34.01
CA MET A 290 -0.02 -7.70 34.06
C MET A 290 -0.80 -6.60 33.30
N ARG A 291 -0.22 -6.07 32.21
CA ARG A 291 -0.91 -5.11 31.35
C ARG A 291 -1.69 -5.84 30.25
N THR A 292 -2.76 -5.20 29.82
CA THR A 292 -3.57 -5.62 28.66
C THR A 292 -2.99 -5.01 27.39
N LEU A 293 -2.88 -5.83 26.35
CA LEU A 293 -2.39 -5.38 25.05
C LEU A 293 -3.42 -4.42 24.44
N GLY A 294 -2.99 -3.21 24.11
CA GLY A 294 -3.79 -2.26 23.32
C GLY A 294 -3.63 -2.58 21.83
N TYR A 295 -2.38 -2.60 21.36
CA TYR A 295 -2.02 -2.98 19.99
C TYR A 295 -0.53 -3.31 19.88
N ARG A 296 -0.16 -4.02 18.81
CA ARG A 296 1.24 -4.34 18.50
C ARG A 296 1.97 -3.10 17.99
N GLY A 297 3.27 -3.02 18.28
CA GLY A 297 4.12 -1.90 17.87
C GLY A 297 4.25 -0.82 18.94
N HIS A 298 4.89 0.28 18.55
CA HIS A 298 5.06 1.45 19.42
C HIS A 298 3.76 2.20 19.62
N CYS A 299 3.66 2.90 20.75
CA CYS A 299 2.48 3.73 21.01
C CYS A 299 2.37 4.87 19.99
N GLN A 300 1.20 5.00 19.39
CA GLN A 300 0.87 6.02 18.39
C GLN A 300 0.56 7.36 19.07
N ASN A 301 0.77 8.45 18.34
CA ASN A 301 0.44 9.82 18.76
C ASN A 301 -0.48 10.47 17.73
N GLY A 302 -1.25 11.49 18.11
CA GLY A 302 -2.12 12.22 17.17
C GLY A 302 -3.27 11.36 16.64
N CYS A 303 -3.80 10.50 17.51
CA CYS A 303 -4.94 9.62 17.27
C CYS A 303 -5.74 9.47 18.56
N SER A 304 -7.03 9.19 18.44
CA SER A 304 -7.87 8.84 19.57
C SER A 304 -7.48 7.47 20.14
N LYS A 305 -7.27 7.42 21.46
CA LYS A 305 -6.98 6.17 22.20
C LYS A 305 -8.25 5.44 22.63
N THR A 306 -9.39 6.13 22.61
CA THR A 306 -10.69 5.60 23.00
C THR A 306 -11.65 5.64 21.83
N GLY A 307 -12.68 4.81 21.89
CA GLY A 307 -13.70 4.72 20.86
C GLY A 307 -13.32 3.71 19.79
N VAL A 308 -14.20 2.74 19.60
CA VAL A 308 -14.06 1.69 18.59
C VAL A 308 -14.19 2.30 17.20
N VAL A 309 -13.42 1.80 16.24
CA VAL A 309 -13.46 2.26 14.84
C VAL A 309 -13.51 1.08 13.88
N CYS A 310 -14.15 1.28 12.73
CA CYS A 310 -14.09 0.36 11.60
C CYS A 310 -12.98 0.79 10.64
N GLY A 311 -12.08 -0.13 10.31
CA GLY A 311 -11.03 0.09 9.31
C GLY A 311 -11.52 -0.13 7.89
N HIS A 312 -10.83 0.45 6.91
CA HIS A 312 -11.07 0.20 5.49
C HIS A 312 -10.75 -1.24 5.05
N ASP A 313 -10.04 -1.99 5.89
CA ASP A 313 -9.82 -3.43 5.75
C ASP A 313 -11.02 -4.27 6.17
N GLY A 314 -12.09 -3.64 6.67
CA GLY A 314 -13.29 -4.30 7.17
C GLY A 314 -13.11 -4.90 8.56
N GLU A 315 -12.08 -4.51 9.33
CA GLU A 315 -11.85 -4.97 10.69
C GLU A 315 -12.25 -3.93 11.74
N THR A 316 -12.74 -4.41 12.88
CA THR A 316 -13.06 -3.54 14.03
C THR A 316 -11.85 -3.39 14.94
N TYR A 317 -11.45 -2.14 15.21
CA TYR A 317 -10.32 -1.80 16.08
C TYR A 317 -10.78 -1.15 17.38
N SER A 318 -10.07 -1.45 18.47
CA SER A 318 -10.36 -0.90 19.81
C SER A 318 -10.18 0.62 19.92
N SER A 319 -9.41 1.22 19.01
CA SER A 319 -9.13 2.66 18.95
C SER A 319 -8.61 3.08 17.57
N GLU A 320 -8.66 4.38 17.28
CA GLU A 320 -8.00 4.96 16.11
C GLU A 320 -6.49 4.67 16.11
N CYS A 321 -5.86 4.72 17.28
CA CYS A 321 -4.45 4.38 17.43
C CYS A 321 -4.14 2.91 17.12
N ALA A 322 -5.04 1.99 17.47
CA ALA A 322 -4.89 0.58 17.13
C ALA A 322 -4.97 0.35 15.61
N ALA A 323 -5.93 0.97 14.93
CA ALA A 323 -6.04 0.92 13.47
C ALA A 323 -4.80 1.50 12.78
N LYS A 324 -4.33 2.68 13.23
CA LYS A 324 -3.10 3.31 12.71
C LYS A 324 -1.86 2.44 12.95
N ALA A 325 -1.74 1.80 14.11
CA ALA A 325 -0.64 0.88 14.40
C ALA A 325 -0.65 -0.36 13.50
N ALA A 326 -1.84 -0.82 13.09
CA ALA A 326 -2.03 -1.87 12.11
C ALA A 326 -1.85 -1.40 10.64
N ARG A 327 -1.52 -0.13 10.41
CA ARG A 327 -1.42 0.50 9.08
C ARG A 327 -2.74 0.49 8.29
N VAL A 328 -3.84 0.71 8.99
CA VAL A 328 -5.18 0.78 8.40
C VAL A 328 -5.79 2.18 8.58
N THR A 329 -6.41 2.70 7.52
CA THR A 329 -7.17 3.96 7.56
C THR A 329 -8.57 3.74 8.12
N ILE A 330 -9.08 4.72 8.85
CA ILE A 330 -10.42 4.65 9.45
C ILE A 330 -11.49 4.86 8.37
N ASP A 331 -12.42 3.91 8.24
CA ASP A 331 -13.62 4.07 7.43
C ASP A 331 -14.66 4.90 8.18
N TYR A 332 -15.11 4.43 9.35
CA TYR A 332 -16.04 5.16 10.20
C TYR A 332 -15.87 4.82 11.68
N PHE A 333 -16.46 5.66 12.55
CA PHE A 333 -16.45 5.44 14.00
C PHE A 333 -17.54 4.43 14.40
N GLY A 334 -17.21 3.55 15.36
CA GLY A 334 -18.06 2.43 15.77
C GLY A 334 -17.50 1.08 15.30
N LYS A 335 -18.22 0.00 15.63
CA LYS A 335 -17.92 -1.33 15.08
C LYS A 335 -18.24 -1.38 13.59
N CYS A 336 -17.57 -2.26 12.85
CA CYS A 336 -17.96 -2.52 11.47
C CYS A 336 -19.38 -3.12 11.42
N VAL A 337 -20.25 -2.50 10.64
CA VAL A 337 -21.66 -2.89 10.43
C VAL A 337 -22.09 -2.80 8.95
N ALA A 338 -21.21 -2.28 8.11
CA ALA A 338 -21.44 -2.02 6.70
C ALA A 338 -20.11 -2.02 5.94
N PHE A 339 -20.17 -2.31 4.65
CA PHE A 339 -19.06 -2.26 3.72
C PHE A 339 -19.52 -1.62 2.41
N GLY A 340 -18.62 -0.93 1.73
CA GLY A 340 -18.89 -0.24 0.47
C GLY A 340 -18.78 -1.13 -0.76
N ASN A 341 -18.71 -0.47 -1.93
CA ASN A 341 -18.67 -1.15 -3.20
C ASN A 341 -17.37 -1.93 -3.40
N LEU A 342 -17.47 -3.23 -3.70
CA LEU A 342 -16.33 -4.15 -3.79
C LEU A 342 -15.57 -4.04 -5.12
N THR A 343 -16.20 -3.47 -6.16
CA THR A 343 -15.62 -3.29 -7.50
C THR A 343 -15.68 -1.83 -7.93
N ASP A 344 -14.69 -1.40 -8.72
CA ASP A 344 -14.63 -0.03 -9.24
C ASP A 344 -15.66 0.17 -10.37
N GLY A 345 -16.45 1.25 -10.32
CA GLY A 345 -17.21 1.71 -11.49
C GLY A 345 -18.71 1.96 -11.31
N SER A 346 -19.34 1.61 -10.19
CA SER A 346 -20.70 2.12 -9.90
C SER A 346 -20.63 3.25 -8.87
N VAL A 347 -20.91 4.47 -9.35
CA VAL A 347 -21.21 5.67 -8.54
C VAL A 347 -22.53 5.52 -7.78
N ALA A 348 -23.17 4.34 -7.87
CA ALA A 348 -24.32 4.01 -7.06
C ALA A 348 -23.88 3.96 -5.59
N ARG A 349 -24.49 4.81 -4.76
CA ARG A 349 -24.37 4.74 -3.30
C ARG A 349 -24.64 3.29 -2.88
N SER A 350 -23.64 2.62 -2.31
CA SER A 350 -23.86 1.30 -1.74
C SER A 350 -24.97 1.41 -0.69
N VAL A 351 -26.08 0.69 -0.88
CA VAL A 351 -27.24 0.73 0.02
C VAL A 351 -26.81 0.41 1.46
N THR A 352 -25.80 -0.44 1.59
CA THR A 352 -25.16 -0.87 2.85
C THR A 352 -24.56 0.29 3.66
N CYS A 353 -24.02 1.33 3.02
CA CYS A 353 -23.37 2.46 3.70
C CYS A 353 -24.35 3.58 4.09
N SER A 354 -25.66 3.40 3.89
CA SER A 354 -26.66 4.46 4.12
C SER A 354 -26.75 4.92 5.58
N SER A 355 -26.50 4.03 6.54
CA SER A 355 -26.49 4.31 7.98
C SER A 355 -25.12 4.78 8.49
N VAL A 356 -24.09 4.75 7.66
CA VAL A 356 -22.72 5.09 8.05
C VAL A 356 -22.52 6.60 8.06
N ARG A 357 -21.97 7.11 9.17
CA ARG A 357 -21.55 8.50 9.29
C ARG A 357 -20.05 8.62 9.10
N CYS A 358 -19.65 9.24 7.99
CA CYS A 358 -18.24 9.37 7.65
C CYS A 358 -17.50 10.42 8.51
N PRO A 359 -16.21 10.18 8.82
CA PRO A 359 -15.33 11.18 9.41
C PRO A 359 -15.24 12.43 8.53
N VAL A 360 -15.01 13.58 9.15
CA VAL A 360 -14.78 14.82 8.42
C VAL A 360 -13.42 14.77 7.74
N LEU A 361 -13.40 15.08 6.45
CA LEU A 361 -12.18 15.15 5.66
C LEU A 361 -11.36 16.40 6.00
N HIS A 362 -10.05 16.23 6.13
CA HIS A 362 -9.11 17.32 6.34
C HIS A 362 -8.06 17.37 5.22
N PRO A 363 -7.81 18.55 4.62
CA PRO A 363 -8.54 19.81 4.83
C PRO A 363 -9.99 19.73 4.33
N ILE A 364 -10.88 20.61 4.81
CA ILE A 364 -12.34 20.55 4.59
C ILE A 364 -12.73 20.46 3.10
N ASN A 365 -11.93 21.05 2.21
CA ASN A 365 -12.15 21.10 0.76
C ASN A 365 -11.45 19.97 -0.02
N CYS A 366 -10.92 18.98 0.67
CA CYS A 366 -10.24 17.85 0.05
C CYS A 366 -11.24 16.96 -0.70
N LYS A 367 -10.91 16.64 -1.96
CA LYS A 367 -11.58 15.61 -2.74
C LYS A 367 -10.97 14.26 -2.37
N GLY A 368 -11.52 13.62 -1.36
CA GLY A 368 -11.04 12.31 -0.90
C GLY A 368 -11.32 11.18 -1.91
N VAL A 369 -10.58 10.10 -1.76
CA VAL A 369 -10.80 8.85 -2.50
C VAL A 369 -11.50 7.86 -1.57
N THR A 370 -12.51 7.15 -2.06
CA THR A 370 -13.17 6.05 -1.31
C THR A 370 -12.53 4.73 -1.72
N PRO A 371 -11.80 4.04 -0.82
CA PRO A 371 -11.18 2.77 -1.13
C PRO A 371 -12.19 1.64 -1.43
N PRO A 372 -11.84 0.62 -2.24
CA PRO A 372 -12.73 -0.50 -2.55
C PRO A 372 -13.22 -1.24 -1.31
N GLY A 373 -14.53 -1.38 -1.15
CA GLY A 373 -15.14 -1.97 0.04
C GLY A 373 -15.27 -1.04 1.24
N GLY A 374 -14.76 0.20 1.17
CA GLY A 374 -14.97 1.22 2.19
C GLY A 374 -16.22 2.06 1.94
N CYS A 375 -16.85 2.55 3.00
CA CYS A 375 -18.01 3.43 2.92
C CYS A 375 -17.62 4.91 2.78
N CYS A 376 -16.50 5.31 3.38
CA CYS A 376 -16.12 6.69 3.57
C CYS A 376 -14.87 7.07 2.79
N PRO A 377 -14.79 8.33 2.31
CA PRO A 377 -13.61 8.81 1.63
C PRO A 377 -12.47 9.10 2.62
N VAL A 378 -11.24 9.06 2.12
CA VAL A 378 -10.03 9.50 2.83
C VAL A 378 -9.28 10.53 2.00
N CYS A 379 -8.76 11.56 2.67
CA CYS A 379 -7.84 12.53 2.07
C CYS A 379 -6.44 11.96 1.91
N ALA A 380 -6.29 11.19 0.84
CA ALA A 380 -5.10 10.41 0.58
C ALA A 380 -4.95 10.16 -0.92
N SER A 381 -3.79 9.64 -1.28
CA SER A 381 -3.54 9.08 -2.59
C SER A 381 -3.62 7.56 -2.51
N GLN A 382 -4.18 6.93 -3.55
CA GLN A 382 -4.40 5.48 -3.58
C GLN A 382 -3.67 4.86 -4.78
N LEU A 383 -3.00 3.74 -4.52
CA LEU A 383 -2.39 2.85 -5.50
C LEU A 383 -2.97 1.45 -5.32
N ARG A 384 -3.14 0.70 -6.41
CA ARG A 384 -3.44 -0.74 -6.35
C ARG A 384 -2.27 -1.51 -6.90
N ILE A 385 -1.79 -2.47 -6.13
CA ILE A 385 -0.70 -3.34 -6.52
C ILE A 385 -1.29 -4.72 -6.78
N LEU A 386 -1.18 -5.16 -8.04
CA LEU A 386 -1.44 -6.53 -8.43
C LEU A 386 -0.21 -7.38 -8.10
N TRP A 387 -0.43 -8.59 -7.63
CA TRP A 387 0.66 -9.55 -7.41
C TRP A 387 0.24 -10.95 -7.84
N GLU A 388 1.23 -11.78 -8.12
CA GLU A 388 1.02 -13.19 -8.44
C GLU A 388 1.44 -14.06 -7.24
N PRO A 389 0.51 -14.84 -6.63
CA PRO A 389 0.79 -15.67 -5.45
C PRO A 389 1.94 -16.66 -5.66
N GLN A 390 2.06 -17.23 -6.86
CA GLN A 390 3.11 -18.19 -7.19
C GLN A 390 4.49 -17.53 -7.23
N GLN A 391 4.60 -16.29 -7.72
CA GLN A 391 5.85 -15.52 -7.66
C GLN A 391 6.24 -15.20 -6.22
N MET A 392 5.26 -14.80 -5.39
CA MET A 392 5.49 -14.55 -3.97
C MET A 392 5.94 -15.80 -3.21
N LYS A 393 5.37 -16.97 -3.55
CA LYS A 393 5.78 -18.27 -3.00
C LYS A 393 7.21 -18.64 -3.39
N ASN A 394 7.59 -18.41 -4.64
CA ASN A 394 8.95 -18.63 -5.12
C ASN A 394 9.94 -17.70 -4.38
N ALA A 395 9.58 -16.44 -4.22
CA ALA A 395 10.35 -15.47 -3.45
C ALA A 395 10.50 -15.89 -1.97
N ALA A 396 9.40 -16.25 -1.31
CA ALA A 396 9.40 -16.69 0.10
C ALA A 396 10.33 -17.89 0.33
N ARG A 397 10.20 -18.94 -0.51
CA ARG A 397 11.05 -20.14 -0.48
C ARG A 397 12.53 -19.79 -0.61
N HIS A 398 12.87 -18.95 -1.58
CA HIS A 398 14.25 -18.54 -1.80
C HIS A 398 14.81 -17.78 -0.58
N PHE A 399 14.03 -16.85 -0.05
CA PHE A 399 14.43 -16.01 1.07
C PHE A 399 14.42 -16.72 2.43
N ARG A 400 14.11 -18.03 2.47
CA ARG A 400 13.88 -18.81 3.68
C ARG A 400 12.84 -18.17 4.61
N SER A 401 11.99 -17.32 4.04
CA SER A 401 10.85 -16.73 4.72
C SER A 401 9.71 -17.72 4.60
N LYS A 402 9.02 -18.01 5.71
CA LYS A 402 7.83 -18.86 5.65
C LYS A 402 6.65 -18.10 5.04
N ILE A 403 6.56 -16.79 5.27
CA ILE A 403 5.40 -15.93 4.96
C ILE A 403 5.91 -14.60 4.41
N ILE A 404 5.19 -14.07 3.43
CA ILE A 404 5.21 -12.66 3.01
C ILE A 404 3.80 -12.12 3.27
N SER A 405 3.70 -11.12 4.14
CA SER A 405 2.43 -10.51 4.53
C SER A 405 2.17 -9.19 3.82
N ALA A 406 0.91 -8.74 3.78
CA ALA A 406 0.56 -7.41 3.31
C ALA A 406 1.31 -6.30 4.09
N ASN A 407 1.47 -6.49 5.41
CA ASN A 407 2.20 -5.56 6.27
C ASN A 407 3.70 -5.48 5.93
N ASP A 408 4.33 -6.56 5.45
CA ASP A 408 5.73 -6.50 5.00
C ASP A 408 5.89 -5.58 3.79
N VAL A 409 4.94 -5.64 2.85
CA VAL A 409 4.90 -4.77 1.66
C VAL A 409 4.64 -3.32 2.06
N LEU A 410 3.66 -3.06 2.93
CA LEU A 410 3.36 -1.71 3.42
C LEU A 410 4.54 -1.11 4.20
N ALA A 411 5.23 -1.91 5.02
CA ALA A 411 6.42 -1.47 5.74
C ALA A 411 7.59 -1.16 4.78
N ALA A 412 7.73 -1.92 3.70
CA ALA A 412 8.72 -1.64 2.65
C ALA A 412 8.39 -0.32 1.93
N LEU A 413 7.14 -0.12 1.50
CA LEU A 413 6.66 1.11 0.84
C LEU A 413 6.81 2.35 1.73
N SER A 414 6.51 2.22 3.03
CA SER A 414 6.70 3.28 4.03
C SER A 414 8.13 3.83 4.09
N ASN A 415 9.13 3.00 3.79
CA ASN A 415 10.54 3.43 3.76
C ASN A 415 10.86 4.34 2.58
N HIS A 416 10.04 4.34 1.54
CA HIS A 416 10.20 5.19 0.37
C HIS A 416 9.55 6.57 0.55
N ILE A 417 8.67 6.73 1.53
CA ILE A 417 8.01 8.01 1.81
C ILE A 417 8.98 8.93 2.57
N SER A 418 9.42 10.00 1.89
CA SER A 418 10.41 10.99 2.38
C SER A 418 9.83 12.05 3.33
N VAL A 419 8.51 12.08 3.49
CA VAL A 419 7.78 13.04 4.31
C VAL A 419 7.36 12.36 5.63
N PRO A 420 7.85 12.81 6.81
CA PRO A 420 7.51 12.20 8.10
C PRO A 420 6.03 12.34 8.47
N GLN A 421 5.35 13.37 7.95
CA GLN A 421 3.93 13.62 8.19
C GLN A 421 3.02 12.65 7.42
N CYS A 422 3.54 11.84 6.49
CA CYS A 422 2.75 10.93 5.65
C CYS A 422 3.25 9.50 5.80
N ASP A 423 2.38 8.49 5.81
CA ASP A 423 2.77 7.08 5.85
C ASP A 423 1.92 6.23 4.90
N ALA A 424 2.35 4.97 4.68
CA ALA A 424 1.64 3.98 3.88
C ALA A 424 0.73 3.13 4.76
N PHE A 425 -0.54 3.15 4.42
CA PHE A 425 -1.61 2.33 4.94
C PHE A 425 -2.12 1.40 3.84
N GLY A 426 -2.86 0.36 4.17
CA GLY A 426 -3.45 -0.48 3.15
C GLY A 426 -4.01 -1.80 3.64
N TYR A 427 -4.60 -2.52 2.70
CA TYR A 427 -5.25 -3.80 2.91
C TYR A 427 -5.40 -4.55 1.58
N VAL A 428 -5.76 -5.82 1.63
CA VAL A 428 -6.05 -6.62 0.44
C VAL A 428 -7.55 -6.54 0.14
N SER A 429 -7.91 -5.99 -1.01
CA SER A 429 -9.30 -5.88 -1.46
C SER A 429 -9.92 -7.24 -1.75
N VAL A 430 -11.26 -7.29 -1.87
CA VAL A 430 -12.01 -8.46 -2.37
C VAL A 430 -11.64 -8.84 -3.79
N SER A 431 -11.19 -7.89 -4.61
CA SER A 431 -10.67 -8.17 -5.97
C SER A 431 -9.27 -8.80 -5.98
N GLY A 432 -8.65 -9.05 -4.82
CA GLY A 432 -7.30 -9.61 -4.75
C GLY A 432 -6.21 -8.59 -5.10
N GLU A 433 -6.45 -7.30 -4.86
CA GLU A 433 -5.50 -6.22 -5.09
C GLU A 433 -4.99 -5.67 -3.75
N LEU A 434 -3.70 -5.36 -3.64
CA LEU A 434 -3.17 -4.70 -2.45
C LEU A 434 -3.44 -3.20 -2.63
N VAL A 435 -4.46 -2.71 -1.92
CA VAL A 435 -4.82 -1.30 -1.90
C VAL A 435 -3.86 -0.60 -0.95
N VAL A 436 -3.04 0.29 -1.48
CA VAL A 436 -2.10 1.12 -0.74
C VAL A 436 -2.63 2.54 -0.70
N ILE A 437 -2.77 3.08 0.50
CA ILE A 437 -3.26 4.42 0.76
C ILE A 437 -2.12 5.21 1.42
N VAL A 438 -1.64 6.24 0.74
CA VAL A 438 -0.66 7.16 1.33
C VAL A 438 -1.41 8.34 1.91
N ALA A 439 -1.38 8.45 3.23
CA ALA A 439 -2.17 9.43 3.98
C ALA A 439 -1.32 10.13 5.03
N SER A 440 -1.79 11.29 5.49
CA SER A 440 -1.17 11.98 6.61
C SER A 440 -1.38 11.19 7.92
N VAL A 441 -0.35 11.14 8.77
CA VAL A 441 -0.47 10.61 10.13
C VAL A 441 -1.02 11.65 11.11
N LEU A 442 -1.14 12.91 10.68
CA LEU A 442 -1.67 14.02 11.48
C LEU A 442 -3.20 13.98 11.52
N GLN A 443 -3.78 14.39 12.64
CA GLN A 443 -5.23 14.44 12.82
C GLN A 443 -5.89 15.53 11.95
N HIS A 444 -5.21 16.67 11.77
CA HIS A 444 -5.71 17.82 11.00
C HIS A 444 -4.62 18.32 10.03
N PRO A 445 -4.36 17.60 8.94
CA PRO A 445 -3.34 18.00 7.97
C PRO A 445 -3.72 19.26 7.20
N THR A 446 -2.72 20.06 6.84
CA THR A 446 -2.88 21.20 5.93
C THR A 446 -3.02 20.73 4.48
N GLY A 447 -3.51 21.61 3.59
CA GLY A 447 -3.59 21.32 2.16
C GLY A 447 -2.23 20.97 1.54
N LEU A 448 -1.14 21.59 2.01
CA LEU A 448 0.20 21.26 1.56
C LEU A 448 0.61 19.84 1.99
N GLN A 449 0.32 19.46 3.24
CA GLN A 449 0.63 18.12 3.75
C GLN A 449 -0.15 17.01 3.03
N VAL A 450 -1.40 17.27 2.66
CA VAL A 450 -2.17 16.35 1.81
C VAL A 450 -1.68 16.36 0.36
N SER A 451 -1.26 17.51 -0.18
CA SER A 451 -0.69 17.54 -1.54
C SER A 451 0.59 16.71 -1.66
N GLU A 452 1.36 16.55 -0.58
CA GLU A 452 2.56 15.73 -0.55
C GLU A 452 2.26 14.22 -0.52
N THR A 453 1.11 13.81 0.02
CA THR A 453 0.67 12.41 -0.11
C THR A 453 0.33 12.08 -1.56
N ILE A 454 -0.32 13.03 -2.24
CA ILE A 454 -0.54 12.96 -3.69
C ILE A 454 0.81 12.92 -4.36
N ALA A 455 1.78 13.75 -3.91
CA ALA A 455 3.16 13.89 -4.39
C ALA A 455 4.07 12.64 -4.31
N PHE A 456 3.58 11.54 -3.75
CA PHE A 456 4.28 10.27 -3.71
C PHE A 456 3.87 9.30 -4.84
N LEU A 457 2.66 9.43 -5.41
CA LEU A 457 2.11 8.48 -6.37
C LEU A 457 2.14 8.87 -7.87
N GLN A 458 2.30 10.14 -8.21
CA GLN A 458 2.33 10.64 -9.60
C GLN A 458 3.70 10.48 -10.31
#